data_AF-U6JZF9-F1
#
_entry.id   AF-U6JZF9-F1
#
_cell.length_a   1.000
_cell.length_b   1.000
_cell.length_c   1.000
_cell.angle_alpha   90.00
_cell.angle_beta   90.00
_cell.angle_gamma   90.00
#
_symmetry.space_group_name_H-M   'P 1'
#
loop_
_entity.id
_entity.type
_entity.pdbx_description
1 polymer ?
#
loop_
_entity_poly.entity_id
_entity_poly.type
_entity_poly.pdbx_seq_one_letter_code
_entity_poly.pdbx_strand_id
1 'polypeptide(L)'
;MPALCQGISGDARGAEETLELRRAHEEEIKAMEAAIADMQKSWEEKLKEAQARLQQDNATPDWSSVPHITLLTEDPLLSGSLSFKLPAAPEKLTVGKKEGDKCPLVCLSGSGLSHNHCYLQLEQQQQEGETGEGDSAAALYVLDGAGNTFVNGKETEKGEKIKLHSGDRVVIGQNYVFLVFIPSTKTEKETETETTEAKEGETYKAKGQTREELLSYFTYDVCMQELACNQGTVSGMEETQQQMQKETMQRTQYKQKLQEAQQALQKQKEVNK
;
A
#
# COMPACT_ATOMS: atom_id res chain seq x y z
N MET A 1 9.44 -69.76 83.81
CA MET A 1 8.22 -69.36 83.06
C MET A 1 7.68 -68.10 83.72
N PRO A 2 7.28 -67.02 83.01
CA PRO A 2 7.28 -66.76 81.57
C PRO A 2 8.08 -65.49 81.17
N ALA A 3 8.34 -65.34 79.87
CA ALA A 3 9.04 -64.20 79.26
C ALA A 3 8.05 -63.24 78.56
N LEU A 4 8.45 -61.99 78.60
CA LEU A 4 7.82 -60.75 78.19
C LEU A 4 7.35 -60.74 76.72
N CYS A 5 6.08 -60.43 76.47
CA CYS A 5 5.59 -59.96 75.17
C CYS A 5 5.67 -58.44 75.13
N GLN A 6 6.49 -57.88 74.25
CA GLN A 6 6.36 -56.49 73.80
C GLN A 6 6.74 -56.36 72.33
N GLY A 7 5.91 -55.63 71.58
CA GLY A 7 6.40 -54.72 70.55
C GLY A 7 6.21 -55.15 69.09
N ILE A 8 4.98 -55.14 68.58
CA ILE A 8 4.72 -54.86 67.15
C ILE A 8 3.51 -53.92 67.07
N SER A 9 3.75 -52.61 67.19
CA SER A 9 2.71 -51.57 67.02
C SER A 9 3.33 -50.26 66.52
N GLY A 10 4.18 -50.34 65.51
CA GLY A 10 4.90 -49.17 64.96
C GLY A 10 4.75 -48.90 63.47
N ASP A 11 4.23 -49.84 62.66
CA ASP A 11 4.38 -49.76 61.20
C ASP A 11 3.12 -49.27 60.45
N ALA A 12 1.92 -49.47 61.02
CA ALA A 12 0.67 -49.09 60.35
C ALA A 12 0.40 -47.57 60.35
N ARG A 13 0.83 -46.85 61.41
CA ARG A 13 0.61 -45.39 61.52
C ARG A 13 1.50 -44.57 60.58
N GLY A 14 2.75 -45.00 60.34
CA GLY A 14 3.66 -44.33 59.41
C GLY A 14 3.26 -44.52 57.94
N ALA A 15 2.65 -45.67 57.60
CA ALA A 15 2.13 -45.93 56.26
C ALA A 15 0.88 -45.08 55.92
N GLU A 16 0.03 -44.82 56.92
CA GLU A 16 -1.15 -43.97 56.78
C GLU A 16 -0.77 -42.48 56.68
N GLU A 17 0.14 -42.01 57.54
CA GLU A 17 0.66 -40.63 57.51
C GLU A 17 1.41 -40.31 56.20
N THR A 18 2.16 -41.27 55.64
CA THR A 18 2.86 -41.08 54.34
C THR A 18 1.91 -41.06 53.15
N LEU A 19 0.77 -41.75 53.24
CA LEU A 19 -0.26 -41.76 52.20
C LEU A 19 -1.11 -40.48 52.24
N GLU A 20 -1.41 -39.96 53.44
CA GLU A 20 -2.04 -38.66 53.63
C GLU A 20 -1.14 -37.52 53.13
N LEU A 21 0.17 -37.55 53.44
CA LEU A 21 1.12 -36.57 52.95
C LEU A 21 1.24 -36.59 51.42
N ARG A 22 1.24 -37.78 50.81
CA ARG A 22 1.22 -37.95 49.35
C ARG A 22 -0.05 -37.37 48.74
N ARG A 23 -1.21 -37.63 49.34
CA ARG A 23 -2.50 -37.12 48.86
C ARG A 23 -2.58 -35.60 48.95
N ALA A 24 -2.13 -35.01 50.06
CA ALA A 24 -2.07 -33.56 50.23
C ALA A 24 -1.14 -32.92 49.18
N HIS A 25 0.00 -33.54 48.89
CA HIS A 25 0.92 -33.08 47.86
C HIS A 25 0.33 -33.19 46.45
N GLU A 26 -0.38 -34.27 46.13
CA GLU A 26 -1.09 -34.43 44.87
C GLU A 26 -2.22 -33.39 44.71
N GLU A 27 -2.91 -33.03 45.78
CA GLU A 27 -3.92 -31.97 45.80
C GLU A 27 -3.30 -30.58 45.56
N GLU A 28 -2.12 -30.31 46.15
CA GLU A 28 -1.37 -29.08 45.92
C GLU A 28 -0.88 -28.94 44.48
N ILE A 29 -0.34 -30.02 43.90
CA ILE A 29 0.08 -30.04 42.48
C ILE A 29 -1.11 -29.76 41.56
N LYS A 30 -2.25 -30.43 41.79
CA LYS A 30 -3.46 -30.21 40.99
C LYS A 30 -3.99 -28.78 41.09
N ALA A 31 -3.96 -28.20 42.30
CA ALA A 31 -4.34 -26.80 42.49
C ALA A 31 -3.39 -25.85 41.73
N MET A 32 -2.09 -26.13 41.73
CA MET A 32 -1.09 -25.36 40.99
C MET A 32 -1.26 -25.51 39.46
N GLU A 33 -1.52 -26.72 38.97
CA GLU A 33 -1.82 -26.99 37.55
C GLU A 33 -3.07 -26.24 37.08
N ALA A 34 -4.13 -26.21 37.90
CA ALA A 34 -5.35 -25.45 37.60
C ALA A 34 -5.06 -23.94 37.53
N ALA A 35 -4.27 -23.41 38.46
CA ALA A 35 -3.88 -21.99 38.45
C ALA A 35 -3.05 -21.62 37.21
N ILE A 36 -2.13 -22.50 36.80
CA ILE A 36 -1.34 -22.32 35.56
C ILE A 36 -2.26 -22.35 34.33
N ALA A 37 -3.20 -23.28 34.27
CA ALA A 37 -4.13 -23.41 33.16
C ALA A 37 -5.05 -22.18 33.03
N ASP A 38 -5.55 -21.65 34.15
CA ASP A 38 -6.38 -20.45 34.14
C ASP A 38 -5.56 -19.20 33.77
N MET A 39 -4.31 -19.12 34.23
CA MET A 39 -3.40 -18.06 33.80
C MET A 39 -3.08 -18.15 32.30
N GLN A 40 -2.84 -19.34 31.75
CA GLN A 40 -2.63 -19.55 30.31
C GLN A 40 -3.83 -19.13 29.48
N LYS A 41 -5.05 -19.50 29.88
CA LYS A 41 -6.28 -19.04 29.21
C LYS A 41 -6.39 -17.51 29.21
N SER A 42 -6.04 -16.86 30.31
CA SER A 42 -6.03 -15.38 30.39
C SER A 42 -5.01 -14.75 29.45
N TRP A 43 -3.84 -15.38 29.26
CA TRP A 43 -2.84 -14.94 28.30
C TRP A 43 -3.29 -15.14 26.85
N GLU A 44 -3.91 -16.28 26.53
CA GLU A 44 -4.46 -16.55 25.20
C GLU A 44 -5.57 -15.56 24.84
N GLU A 45 -6.45 -15.22 25.79
CA GLU A 45 -7.51 -14.23 25.58
C GLU A 45 -6.94 -12.83 25.33
N LYS A 46 -5.95 -12.40 26.13
CA LYS A 46 -5.22 -11.14 25.91
C LYS A 46 -4.48 -11.13 24.58
N LEU A 47 -3.89 -12.26 24.18
CA LEU A 47 -3.19 -12.38 22.90
C LEU A 47 -4.18 -12.26 21.74
N LYS A 48 -5.35 -12.90 21.85
CA LYS A 48 -6.42 -12.84 20.86
C LYS A 48 -7.02 -11.44 20.76
N GLU A 49 -7.23 -10.74 21.88
CA GLU A 49 -7.68 -9.36 21.90
C GLU A 49 -6.66 -8.42 21.25
N ALA A 50 -5.36 -8.60 21.56
CA ALA A 50 -4.28 -7.84 20.93
C ALA A 50 -4.17 -8.10 19.41
N GLN A 51 -4.30 -9.36 18.99
CA GLN A 51 -4.32 -9.72 17.57
C GLN A 51 -5.55 -9.17 16.85
N ALA A 52 -6.74 -9.22 17.45
CA ALA A 52 -7.95 -8.66 16.88
C ALA A 52 -7.86 -7.14 16.71
N ARG A 53 -7.30 -6.42 17.70
CA ARG A 53 -6.99 -4.98 17.58
C ARG A 53 -6.03 -4.70 16.43
N LEU A 54 -4.93 -5.46 16.33
CA LEU A 54 -3.98 -5.31 15.23
C LEU A 54 -4.59 -5.60 13.85
N GLN A 55 -5.52 -6.54 13.75
CA GLN A 55 -6.22 -6.85 12.49
C GLN A 55 -7.21 -5.74 12.11
N GLN A 56 -7.89 -5.14 13.09
CA GLN A 56 -8.78 -4.00 12.85
C GLN A 56 -8.00 -2.75 12.43
N ASP A 57 -6.84 -2.51 13.05
CA ASP A 57 -5.98 -1.36 12.77
C ASP A 57 -5.15 -1.53 11.47
N ASN A 58 -4.87 -2.77 11.03
CA ASN A 58 -4.10 -3.08 9.81
C ASN A 58 -4.93 -3.67 8.66
N ALA A 59 -6.23 -3.47 8.61
CA ALA A 59 -7.00 -3.84 7.42
C ALA A 59 -6.58 -2.93 6.25
N THR A 60 -5.57 -3.35 5.49
CA THR A 60 -5.14 -2.67 4.26
C THR A 60 -6.35 -2.60 3.33
N PRO A 61 -6.79 -1.39 2.93
CA PRO A 61 -7.90 -1.24 2.00
C PRO A 61 -7.59 -2.00 0.71
N ASP A 62 -8.62 -2.56 0.07
CA ASP A 62 -8.48 -3.01 -1.31
C ASP A 62 -8.28 -1.78 -2.21
N TRP A 63 -7.02 -1.54 -2.58
CA TRP A 63 -6.62 -0.37 -3.36
C TRP A 63 -7.27 -0.34 -4.75
N SER A 64 -7.68 -1.48 -5.29
CA SER A 64 -8.36 -1.54 -6.60
C SER A 64 -9.79 -0.99 -6.55
N SER A 65 -10.38 -0.89 -5.36
CA SER A 65 -11.78 -0.49 -5.17
C SER A 65 -11.93 0.88 -4.48
N VAL A 66 -10.83 1.50 -4.05
CA VAL A 66 -10.85 2.72 -3.24
C VAL A 66 -10.14 3.86 -3.97
N PRO A 67 -10.71 5.08 -4.05
CA PRO A 67 -10.00 6.24 -4.59
C PRO A 67 -8.77 6.57 -3.73
N HIS A 68 -7.60 6.62 -4.34
CA HIS A 68 -6.34 6.80 -3.65
C HIS A 68 -5.28 7.48 -4.54
N ILE A 69 -4.21 7.96 -3.91
CA ILE A 69 -2.97 8.33 -4.60
C ILE A 69 -1.87 7.33 -4.23
N THR A 70 -1.07 6.96 -5.21
CA THR A 70 0.01 5.98 -5.06
C THR A 70 1.35 6.67 -5.30
N LEU A 71 2.30 6.50 -4.39
CA LEU A 71 3.66 7.00 -4.57
C LEU A 71 4.43 6.16 -5.59
N LEU A 72 4.99 6.82 -6.60
CA LEU A 72 5.95 6.25 -7.53
C LEU A 72 7.36 6.61 -7.08
N THR A 73 8.27 5.65 -7.15
CA THR A 73 9.67 5.79 -6.72
C THR A 73 10.62 5.42 -7.85
N GLU A 74 11.85 5.92 -7.79
CA GLU A 74 12.91 5.57 -8.75
C GLU A 74 13.16 4.06 -8.85
N ASP A 75 13.00 3.33 -7.74
CA ASP A 75 13.00 1.87 -7.75
C ASP A 75 11.62 1.34 -8.19
N PRO A 76 11.52 0.62 -9.33
CA PRO A 76 10.26 0.02 -9.78
C PRO A 76 9.69 -1.03 -8.81
N LEU A 77 10.54 -1.66 -7.99
CA LEU A 77 10.10 -2.65 -6.99
C LEU A 77 9.44 -2.00 -5.78
N LEU A 78 9.76 -0.74 -5.49
CA LEU A 78 9.16 0.02 -4.39
C LEU A 78 7.95 0.86 -4.87
N SER A 79 7.90 1.18 -6.16
CA SER A 79 6.78 1.89 -6.77
C SER A 79 5.48 1.13 -6.53
N GLY A 80 4.42 1.83 -6.14
CA GLY A 80 3.13 1.18 -5.88
C GLY A 80 2.95 0.65 -4.45
N SER A 81 4.01 0.63 -3.64
CA SER A 81 3.95 0.06 -2.28
C SER A 81 3.25 0.97 -1.26
N LEU A 82 3.32 2.29 -1.46
CA LEU A 82 2.73 3.26 -0.55
C LEU A 82 1.56 3.97 -1.23
N SER A 83 0.37 3.81 -0.67
CA SER A 83 -0.87 4.39 -1.19
C SER A 83 -1.61 5.12 -0.06
N PHE A 84 -2.23 6.25 -0.39
CA PHE A 84 -3.00 7.06 0.55
C PHE A 84 -4.43 7.17 0.06
N LYS A 85 -5.38 6.73 0.89
CA LYS A 85 -6.81 6.85 0.60
C LYS A 85 -7.19 8.33 0.51
N LEU A 86 -7.99 8.67 -0.49
CA LEU A 86 -8.59 10.00 -0.59
C LEU A 86 -9.85 10.04 0.30
N PRO A 87 -9.89 10.91 1.31
CA PRO A 87 -11.06 11.05 2.17
C PRO A 87 -12.16 11.84 1.45
N ALA A 88 -13.41 11.55 1.81
CA ALA A 88 -14.56 12.31 1.36
C ALA A 88 -14.71 13.63 2.11
N ALA A 89 -15.24 14.65 1.44
CA ALA A 89 -15.55 15.91 2.12
C ALA A 89 -16.45 15.70 3.34
N PRO A 90 -16.17 16.35 4.49
CA PRO A 90 -15.27 17.50 4.68
C PRO A 90 -13.79 17.17 5.02
N GLU A 91 -13.43 15.89 5.16
CA GLU A 91 -12.06 15.47 5.49
C GLU A 91 -11.09 15.68 4.32
N LYS A 92 -9.81 15.94 4.62
CA LYS A 92 -8.79 16.32 3.63
C LYS A 92 -7.51 15.52 3.82
N LEU A 93 -6.95 15.02 2.73
CA LEU A 93 -5.61 14.45 2.70
C LEU A 93 -4.60 15.58 2.55
N THR A 94 -4.10 16.11 3.66
CA THR A 94 -3.13 17.22 3.66
C THR A 94 -1.72 16.72 3.34
N VAL A 95 -1.01 17.44 2.47
CA VAL A 95 0.37 17.14 2.07
C VAL A 95 1.28 18.33 2.39
N GLY A 96 2.45 18.06 2.98
CA GLY A 96 3.43 19.10 3.26
C GLY A 96 4.58 18.64 4.16
N LYS A 97 5.36 19.62 4.63
CA LYS A 97 6.50 19.38 5.54
C LYS A 97 6.06 19.53 6.99
N LYS A 98 6.50 18.62 7.87
CA LYS A 98 6.28 18.73 9.32
C LYS A 98 6.79 20.07 9.86
N GLU A 99 5.96 20.77 10.62
CA GLU A 99 6.29 22.03 11.29
C GLU A 99 5.93 21.96 12.77
N GLY A 100 6.92 21.72 13.63
CA GLY A 100 6.68 21.54 15.07
C GLY A 100 5.66 20.44 15.34
N ASP A 101 4.55 20.83 15.97
CA ASP A 101 3.42 19.95 16.32
C ASP A 101 2.42 19.74 15.18
N LYS A 102 2.47 20.56 14.11
CA LYS A 102 1.61 20.39 12.94
C LYS A 102 2.22 19.34 12.01
N CYS A 103 1.65 18.15 12.04
CA CYS A 103 1.98 17.07 11.11
C CYS A 103 0.86 16.91 10.08
N PRO A 104 1.12 17.14 8.78
CA PRO A 104 0.18 16.76 7.74
C PRO A 104 0.06 15.23 7.67
N LEU A 105 -1.09 14.74 7.16
CA LEU A 105 -1.32 13.31 6.91
C LEU A 105 -0.23 12.70 6.03
N VAL A 106 0.13 13.37 4.95
CA VAL A 106 1.25 13.00 4.07
C VAL A 106 2.41 13.95 4.36
N CYS A 107 3.28 13.53 5.27
CA CYS A 107 4.47 14.28 5.65
C CYS A 107 5.63 13.95 4.71
N LEU A 108 6.03 14.93 3.91
CA LEU A 108 7.12 14.82 2.94
C LEU A 108 8.35 15.63 3.39
N SER A 109 9.53 15.21 2.92
CA SER A 109 10.80 15.83 3.27
C SER A 109 11.62 16.12 2.03
N GLY A 110 12.28 17.28 1.96
CA GLY A 110 13.11 17.63 0.82
C GLY A 110 12.98 19.10 0.46
N SER A 111 13.65 19.47 -0.62
CA SER A 111 13.62 20.81 -1.19
C SER A 111 12.35 21.03 -2.02
N GLY A 112 11.93 22.29 -2.17
CA GLY A 112 10.75 22.65 -2.95
C GLY A 112 9.40 22.36 -2.29
N LEU A 113 9.40 21.90 -1.02
CA LEU A 113 8.18 21.63 -0.25
C LEU A 113 7.85 22.77 0.71
N SER A 114 6.55 22.99 0.88
CA SER A 114 6.00 23.98 1.81
C SER A 114 5.36 23.26 3.01
N HIS A 115 5.21 23.94 4.15
CA HIS A 115 4.56 23.36 5.33
C HIS A 115 3.11 22.96 5.04
N ASN A 116 2.35 23.86 4.42
CA ASN A 116 1.02 23.60 3.88
C ASN A 116 1.10 23.62 2.35
N HIS A 117 1.47 22.50 1.73
CA HIS A 117 1.78 22.47 0.30
C HIS A 117 0.52 22.37 -0.56
N CYS A 118 -0.28 21.35 -0.31
CA CYS A 118 -1.57 21.12 -0.97
C CYS A 118 -2.43 20.16 -0.13
N TYR A 119 -3.68 19.97 -0.53
CA TYR A 119 -4.49 18.86 -0.02
C TYR A 119 -5.37 18.27 -1.11
N LEU A 120 -5.73 17.01 -0.94
CA LEU A 120 -6.64 16.29 -1.82
C LEU A 120 -7.91 15.91 -1.08
N GLN A 121 -9.02 15.86 -1.79
CA GLN A 121 -10.33 15.53 -1.24
C GLN A 121 -11.23 14.95 -2.33
N LEU A 122 -12.07 13.99 -1.98
CA LEU A 122 -13.16 13.55 -2.85
C LEU A 122 -14.34 14.51 -2.72
N GLU A 123 -14.80 14.99 -3.87
CA GLU A 123 -15.98 15.81 -4.02
C GLU A 123 -17.14 14.89 -4.41
N GLN A 124 -18.21 14.94 -3.62
CA GLN A 124 -19.46 14.32 -4.00
C GLN A 124 -20.10 15.19 -5.09
N GLN A 125 -20.29 14.63 -6.28
CA GLN A 125 -21.14 15.28 -7.28
C GLN A 125 -22.58 15.23 -6.77
N GLN A 126 -23.06 16.33 -6.20
CA GLN A 126 -24.50 16.58 -6.10
C GLN A 126 -24.97 16.92 -7.52
N GLN A 127 -25.35 15.93 -8.31
CA GLN A 127 -26.13 16.21 -9.51
C GLN A 127 -27.55 16.56 -9.05
N GLU A 128 -27.92 17.83 -9.19
CA GLU A 128 -29.30 18.28 -8.94
C GLU A 128 -30.25 17.51 -9.87
N GLY A 129 -30.96 16.52 -9.34
CA GLY A 129 -32.12 15.91 -10.00
C GLY A 129 -32.05 14.41 -10.33
N GLU A 130 -30.93 13.72 -10.13
CA GLU A 130 -30.85 12.27 -10.41
C GLU A 130 -30.35 11.48 -9.20
N THR A 131 -31.18 10.53 -8.75
CA THR A 131 -30.91 9.59 -7.66
C THR A 131 -29.97 8.47 -8.13
N GLY A 132 -28.80 8.85 -8.66
CA GLY A 132 -27.74 7.92 -9.03
C GLY A 132 -26.60 7.98 -8.01
N GLU A 133 -25.90 6.85 -7.80
CA GLU A 133 -24.60 6.83 -7.11
C GLU A 133 -23.63 7.74 -7.87
N GLY A 134 -23.45 8.96 -7.36
CA GLY A 134 -22.68 10.00 -8.02
C GLY A 134 -21.22 9.59 -8.25
N ASP A 135 -20.72 9.85 -9.46
CA ASP A 135 -19.33 9.64 -9.83
C ASP A 135 -18.41 10.43 -8.88
N SER A 136 -17.57 9.71 -8.13
CA SER A 136 -16.69 10.31 -7.13
C SER A 136 -15.55 11.04 -7.85
N ALA A 137 -15.56 12.37 -7.83
CA ALA A 137 -14.48 13.17 -8.40
C ALA A 137 -13.46 13.52 -7.33
N ALA A 138 -12.18 13.34 -7.59
CA ALA A 138 -11.13 13.87 -6.71
C ALA A 138 -10.77 15.30 -7.13
N ALA A 139 -10.39 16.13 -6.17
CA ALA A 139 -9.85 17.46 -6.42
C ALA A 139 -8.56 17.69 -5.64
N LEU A 140 -7.59 18.32 -6.29
CA LEU A 140 -6.36 18.86 -5.70
C LEU A 140 -6.56 20.36 -5.43
N TYR A 141 -6.20 20.78 -4.23
CA TYR A 141 -6.20 22.17 -3.82
C TYR A 141 -4.77 22.59 -3.49
N VAL A 142 -4.24 23.50 -4.29
CA VAL A 142 -2.86 23.96 -4.16
C VAL A 142 -2.81 25.14 -3.19
N LEU A 143 -1.94 25.05 -2.18
CA LEU A 143 -1.78 26.07 -1.14
C LEU A 143 -0.48 26.83 -1.37
N ASP A 144 0.50 26.72 -0.46
CA ASP A 144 1.79 27.42 -0.58
C ASP A 144 2.79 26.68 -1.48
N GLY A 145 2.36 25.58 -2.11
CA GLY A 145 3.20 24.68 -2.92
C GLY A 145 3.21 24.93 -4.43
N ALA A 146 2.51 25.95 -4.92
CA ALA A 146 2.21 26.16 -6.34
C ALA A 146 3.42 26.03 -7.29
N GLY A 147 4.48 26.78 -7.04
CA GLY A 147 5.67 26.79 -7.91
C GLY A 147 6.50 25.50 -7.93
N ASN A 148 6.11 24.48 -7.15
CA ASN A 148 6.71 23.15 -7.21
C ASN A 148 5.62 22.06 -7.19
N THR A 149 4.39 22.36 -7.62
CA THR A 149 3.34 21.36 -7.82
C THR A 149 2.99 21.32 -9.29
N PHE A 150 3.02 20.12 -9.87
CA PHE A 150 2.71 19.89 -11.27
C PHE A 150 1.66 18.81 -11.40
N VAL A 151 0.65 19.05 -12.24
CA VAL A 151 -0.34 18.03 -12.61
C VAL A 151 -0.16 17.74 -14.09
N ASN A 152 0.15 16.50 -14.43
CA ASN A 152 0.37 16.07 -15.82
C ASN A 152 1.46 16.91 -16.51
N GLY A 153 2.52 17.22 -15.75
CA GLY A 153 3.64 18.07 -16.16
C GLY A 153 3.33 19.57 -16.29
N LYS A 154 2.10 20.02 -16.04
CA LYS A 154 1.72 21.45 -16.05
C LYS A 154 1.87 22.05 -14.66
N GLU A 155 2.50 23.21 -14.57
CA GLU A 155 2.64 23.96 -13.32
C GLU A 155 1.27 24.47 -12.84
N THR A 156 1.12 24.53 -11.52
CA THR A 156 -0.13 24.92 -10.87
C THR A 156 -0.01 26.29 -10.20
N GLU A 157 -1.13 26.95 -9.99
CA GLU A 157 -1.19 28.25 -9.34
C GLU A 157 -1.61 28.17 -7.86
N LYS A 158 -1.19 29.17 -7.07
CA LYS A 158 -1.56 29.23 -5.64
C LYS A 158 -3.05 29.50 -5.49
N GLY A 159 -3.73 28.62 -4.76
CA GLY A 159 -5.18 28.66 -4.57
C GLY A 159 -5.97 27.99 -5.69
N GLU A 160 -5.30 27.38 -6.67
CA GLU A 160 -5.95 26.67 -7.76
C GLU A 160 -6.62 25.39 -7.25
N LYS A 161 -7.83 25.13 -7.78
CA LYS A 161 -8.57 23.90 -7.59
C LYS A 161 -8.55 23.12 -8.90
N ILE A 162 -7.96 21.93 -8.88
CA ILE A 162 -7.79 21.08 -10.07
C ILE A 162 -8.62 19.81 -9.88
N LYS A 163 -9.52 19.53 -10.81
CA LYS A 163 -10.27 18.27 -10.84
C LYS A 163 -9.37 17.16 -11.36
N LEU A 164 -9.19 16.12 -10.56
CA LEU A 164 -8.35 14.97 -10.86
C LEU A 164 -9.20 13.81 -11.39
N HIS A 165 -8.60 13.04 -12.30
CA HIS A 165 -9.15 11.82 -12.89
C HIS A 165 -8.19 10.65 -12.63
N SER A 166 -8.71 9.42 -12.79
CA SER A 166 -7.85 8.24 -12.72
C SER A 166 -6.76 8.30 -13.79
N GLY A 167 -5.51 8.07 -13.42
CA GLY A 167 -4.35 8.18 -14.31
C GLY A 167 -3.67 9.55 -14.32
N ASP A 168 -4.16 10.55 -13.58
CA ASP A 168 -3.45 11.82 -13.43
C ASP A 168 -2.16 11.65 -12.59
N ARG A 169 -1.09 12.35 -12.99
CA ARG A 169 0.20 12.36 -12.30
C ARG A 169 0.35 13.69 -11.57
N VAL A 170 0.52 13.64 -10.26
CA VAL A 170 0.74 14.82 -9.42
C VAL A 170 2.18 14.77 -8.92
N VAL A 171 3.01 15.70 -9.39
CA VAL A 171 4.37 15.89 -8.90
C VAL A 171 4.38 16.98 -7.85
N ILE A 172 4.97 16.70 -6.70
CA ILE A 172 5.02 17.57 -5.52
C ILE A 172 6.49 17.79 -5.13
N GLY A 173 6.90 19.04 -5.02
CA GLY A 173 8.31 19.38 -4.82
C GLY A 173 9.14 18.99 -6.06
N GLN A 174 10.31 18.38 -5.81
CA GLN A 174 11.23 17.97 -6.87
C GLN A 174 11.17 16.47 -7.19
N ASN A 175 10.81 15.63 -6.21
CA ASN A 175 11.04 14.18 -6.28
C ASN A 175 9.81 13.33 -5.96
N TYR A 176 8.68 13.93 -5.56
CA TYR A 176 7.52 13.13 -5.18
C TYR A 176 6.53 13.05 -6.32
N VAL A 177 6.41 11.86 -6.91
CA VAL A 177 5.47 11.60 -7.99
C VAL A 177 4.34 10.73 -7.46
N PHE A 178 3.13 11.23 -7.55
CA PHE A 178 1.92 10.50 -7.16
C PHE A 178 1.06 10.19 -8.36
N LEU A 179 0.62 8.94 -8.47
CA LEU A 179 -0.36 8.49 -9.43
C LEU A 179 -1.75 8.47 -8.79
N VAL A 180 -2.70 9.17 -9.40
CA VAL A 180 -4.09 9.22 -8.94
C VAL A 180 -4.86 8.02 -9.49
N PHE A 181 -5.56 7.30 -8.61
CA PHE A 181 -6.49 6.25 -8.98
C PHE A 181 -7.88 6.56 -8.45
N ILE A 182 -8.86 6.54 -9.35
CA ILE A 182 -10.28 6.71 -9.02
C ILE A 182 -11.04 5.55 -9.68
N PRO A 183 -11.63 4.63 -8.90
CA PRO A 183 -12.41 3.53 -9.44
C PRO A 183 -13.61 4.10 -10.20
N SER A 184 -13.80 3.66 -11.44
CA SER A 184 -14.98 4.03 -12.23
C SER A 184 -16.16 3.16 -11.82
N THR A 185 -17.30 3.77 -11.48
CA THR A 185 -18.56 3.04 -11.17
C THR A 185 -19.27 2.51 -12.42
N LYS A 186 -18.77 2.86 -13.62
CA LYS A 186 -19.33 2.41 -14.89
C LYS A 186 -19.06 0.91 -15.06
N THR A 187 -20.04 0.12 -14.63
CA THR A 187 -20.22 -1.29 -14.94
C THR A 187 -19.99 -1.50 -16.44
N GLU A 188 -19.40 -2.64 -16.80
CA GLU A 188 -18.97 -3.11 -18.12
C GLU A 188 -20.09 -3.23 -19.20
N LYS A 189 -21.11 -2.38 -19.17
CA LYS A 189 -22.16 -2.32 -20.18
C LYS A 189 -21.98 -1.02 -20.95
N GLU A 190 -21.80 -1.15 -22.26
CA GLU A 190 -21.68 -0.08 -23.26
C GLU A 190 -20.25 0.41 -23.56
N THR A 191 -19.49 -0.36 -24.34
CA THR A 191 -18.85 0.17 -25.55
C THR A 191 -18.59 -0.95 -26.57
N GLU A 192 -19.64 -1.49 -27.17
CA GLU A 192 -19.62 -1.71 -28.61
C GLU A 192 -20.31 -0.49 -29.22
N THR A 193 -19.76 0.06 -30.31
CA THR A 193 -20.10 1.36 -30.94
C THR A 193 -19.49 2.54 -30.17
N GLU A 194 -18.73 3.49 -30.74
CA GLU A 194 -18.62 3.96 -32.11
C GLU A 194 -17.16 4.33 -32.42
N THR A 195 -16.70 3.92 -33.60
CA THR A 195 -15.58 4.53 -34.31
C THR A 195 -16.01 5.90 -34.82
N THR A 196 -15.39 6.97 -34.35
CA THR A 196 -15.31 8.23 -35.11
C THR A 196 -13.97 8.92 -34.89
N GLU A 197 -13.44 9.36 -36.01
CA GLU A 197 -12.16 10.04 -36.20
C GLU A 197 -12.17 11.43 -35.55
N ALA A 198 -11.05 11.82 -34.92
CA ALA A 198 -10.32 13.07 -35.17
C ALA A 198 -9.63 13.72 -33.94
N LYS A 199 -8.46 14.30 -34.22
CA LYS A 199 -7.72 15.39 -33.56
C LYS A 199 -6.74 15.03 -32.43
N GLU A 200 -5.46 15.22 -32.77
CA GLU A 200 -4.33 15.35 -31.86
C GLU A 200 -4.58 16.51 -30.88
N GLY A 201 -4.59 16.24 -29.57
CA GLY A 201 -4.59 17.27 -28.53
C GLY A 201 -5.66 17.18 -27.44
N GLU A 202 -6.47 16.12 -27.37
CA GLU A 202 -7.51 15.99 -26.34
C GLU A 202 -7.18 14.93 -25.28
N THR A 203 -7.28 15.36 -24.01
CA THR A 203 -7.13 14.61 -22.76
C THR A 203 -7.63 13.17 -22.84
N TYR A 204 -6.75 12.21 -22.55
CA TYR A 204 -7.05 10.79 -22.39
C TYR A 204 -8.20 10.58 -21.40
N LYS A 205 -9.43 10.38 -21.89
CA LYS A 205 -10.54 9.92 -21.05
C LYS A 205 -10.22 8.49 -20.61
N ALA A 206 -9.88 8.32 -19.34
CA ALA A 206 -9.63 7.03 -18.71
C ALA A 206 -10.87 6.11 -18.84
N LYS A 207 -10.88 5.25 -19.84
CA LYS A 207 -11.76 4.08 -19.91
C LYS A 207 -11.27 3.06 -18.90
N GLY A 208 -11.96 2.88 -17.78
CA GLY A 208 -11.91 1.69 -16.91
C GLY A 208 -10.56 1.01 -16.70
N GLN A 209 -9.46 1.77 -16.57
CA GLN A 209 -8.12 1.20 -16.46
C GLN A 209 -7.92 0.64 -15.06
N THR A 210 -7.30 -0.54 -14.98
CA THR A 210 -6.96 -1.15 -13.69
C THR A 210 -5.78 -0.42 -13.05
N ARG A 211 -5.64 -0.57 -11.74
CA ARG A 211 -4.50 -0.01 -10.99
C ARG A 211 -3.17 -0.55 -11.53
N GLU A 212 -3.13 -1.84 -11.86
CA GLU A 212 -1.95 -2.54 -12.37
C GLU A 212 -1.55 -2.01 -13.75
N GLU A 213 -2.52 -1.77 -14.63
CA GLU A 213 -2.28 -1.15 -15.94
C GLU A 213 -1.67 0.24 -15.78
N LEU A 214 -2.27 1.11 -14.96
CA LEU A 214 -1.76 2.47 -14.76
C LEU A 214 -0.33 2.47 -14.20
N LEU A 215 -0.03 1.61 -13.21
CA LEU A 215 1.32 1.48 -12.67
C LEU A 215 2.32 0.93 -13.69
N SER A 216 1.87 0.12 -14.64
CA SER A 216 2.74 -0.38 -15.72
C SER A 216 3.11 0.69 -16.75
N TYR A 217 2.20 1.63 -17.02
CA TYR A 217 2.41 2.72 -17.98
C TYR A 217 3.15 3.91 -17.36
N PHE A 218 2.79 4.28 -16.13
CA PHE A 218 3.31 5.47 -15.45
C PHE A 218 4.36 5.07 -14.42
N THR A 219 5.62 4.99 -14.88
CA THR A 219 6.77 4.84 -13.99
C THR A 219 7.29 6.21 -13.54
N TYR A 220 8.06 6.23 -12.46
CA TYR A 220 8.71 7.45 -11.97
C TYR A 220 9.48 8.19 -13.08
N ASP A 221 10.32 7.46 -13.82
CA ASP A 221 11.14 8.02 -14.90
C ASP A 221 10.28 8.65 -16.01
N VAL A 222 9.20 7.98 -16.42
CA VAL A 222 8.29 8.48 -17.45
C VAL A 222 7.61 9.77 -16.99
N CYS A 223 7.16 9.82 -15.73
CA CYS A 223 6.50 11.01 -15.17
C CYS A 223 7.48 12.19 -15.04
N MET A 224 8.72 11.93 -14.62
CA MET A 224 9.75 12.97 -14.51
C MET A 224 10.20 13.47 -15.90
N GLN A 225 10.27 12.59 -16.90
CA GLN A 225 10.53 12.97 -18.28
C GLN A 225 9.39 13.82 -18.86
N GLU A 226 8.12 13.46 -18.60
CA GLU A 226 6.95 14.25 -18.98
C GLU A 226 7.01 15.67 -18.38
N LEU A 227 7.34 15.77 -17.08
CA LEU A 227 7.54 17.07 -16.43
C LEU A 227 8.65 17.88 -17.10
N ALA A 228 9.79 17.27 -17.39
CA ALA A 228 10.92 17.94 -18.03
C ALA A 228 10.59 18.44 -19.45
N CYS A 229 9.85 17.64 -20.25
CA CYS A 229 9.33 18.06 -21.55
C CYS A 229 8.49 19.34 -21.43
N ASN A 230 7.52 19.34 -20.51
CA ASN A 230 6.53 20.39 -20.39
C ASN A 230 7.10 21.69 -19.81
N GLN A 231 8.15 21.59 -18.97
CA GLN A 231 8.89 22.73 -18.43
C GLN A 231 9.80 23.42 -19.47
N GLY A 232 9.91 22.88 -20.70
CA GLY A 232 10.71 23.48 -21.77
C GLY A 232 12.23 23.39 -21.54
N THR A 233 12.68 22.63 -20.55
CA THR A 233 14.09 22.50 -20.16
C THR A 233 14.89 21.57 -21.08
N VAL A 234 14.26 20.93 -22.06
CA VAL A 234 14.88 19.90 -22.88
C VAL A 234 14.96 20.29 -24.35
N SER A 235 15.89 21.18 -24.66
CA SER A 235 16.36 21.45 -26.03
C SER A 235 17.36 20.38 -26.56
N GLY A 236 17.51 19.23 -25.89
CA GLY A 236 18.49 18.17 -26.23
C GLY A 236 17.89 16.76 -26.31
N MET A 237 16.57 16.65 -26.47
CA MET A 237 15.83 15.41 -26.24
C MET A 237 16.03 14.34 -27.32
N GLU A 238 16.34 14.73 -28.56
CA GLU A 238 16.55 13.78 -29.65
C GLU A 238 17.74 12.84 -29.36
N GLU A 239 18.82 13.35 -28.80
CA GLU A 239 20.02 12.56 -28.53
C GLU A 239 19.79 11.58 -27.37
N THR A 240 19.16 12.02 -26.28
CA THR A 240 18.88 11.16 -25.12
C THR A 240 17.79 10.12 -25.43
N GLN A 241 16.76 10.50 -26.19
CA GLN A 241 15.71 9.58 -26.61
C GLN A 241 16.25 8.53 -27.59
N GLN A 242 17.13 8.92 -28.52
CA GLN A 242 17.83 7.97 -29.39
C GLN A 242 18.78 7.06 -28.60
N GLN A 243 19.46 7.57 -27.57
CA GLN A 243 20.32 6.78 -26.69
C GLN A 243 19.50 5.72 -25.93
N MET A 244 18.37 6.13 -25.35
CA MET A 244 17.47 5.27 -24.59
C MET A 244 16.80 4.22 -25.49
N GLN A 245 16.38 4.60 -26.70
CA GLN A 245 15.87 3.65 -27.69
C GLN A 245 16.93 2.63 -28.12
N LYS A 246 18.18 3.08 -28.34
CA LYS A 246 19.31 2.18 -28.65
C LYS A 246 19.58 1.22 -27.50
N GLU A 247 19.61 1.70 -26.25
CA GLU A 247 19.84 0.84 -25.09
C GLU A 247 18.69 -0.15 -24.88
N THR A 248 17.44 0.30 -25.07
CA THR A 248 16.26 -0.57 -25.00
C THR A 248 16.34 -1.66 -26.06
N MET A 249 16.66 -1.30 -27.31
CA MET A 249 16.82 -2.27 -28.40
C MET A 249 17.96 -3.27 -28.12
N GLN A 250 19.08 -2.81 -27.57
CA GLN A 250 20.18 -3.68 -27.14
C GLN A 250 19.73 -4.64 -26.03
N ARG A 251 19.05 -4.14 -24.99
CA ARG A 251 18.52 -4.97 -23.89
C ARG A 251 17.56 -6.05 -24.41
N THR A 252 16.66 -5.70 -25.33
CA THR A 252 15.74 -6.67 -25.94
C THR A 252 16.50 -7.75 -26.72
N GLN A 253 17.51 -7.36 -27.52
CA GLN A 253 18.34 -8.32 -28.25
C GLN A 253 19.14 -9.23 -27.33
N TYR A 254 19.73 -8.69 -26.26
CA TYR A 254 20.42 -9.49 -25.25
C TYR A 254 19.48 -10.48 -24.56
N LYS A 255 18.26 -10.05 -24.22
CA LYS A 255 17.24 -10.91 -23.60
C LYS A 255 16.82 -12.04 -24.54
N GLN A 256 16.61 -11.77 -25.83
CA GLN A 256 16.32 -12.80 -26.82
C GLN A 256 17.46 -13.81 -26.96
N LYS A 257 18.71 -13.34 -27.08
CA LYS A 257 19.89 -14.24 -27.15
C LYS A 257 20.03 -15.11 -25.92
N LEU A 258 19.75 -14.56 -24.73
CA LEU A 258 19.78 -15.33 -23.49
C LEU A 258 18.71 -16.43 -23.48
N GLN A 259 17.51 -16.12 -23.94
CA GLN A 259 16.40 -17.07 -24.03
C GLN A 259 16.70 -18.19 -25.04
N GLU A 260 17.26 -17.85 -26.21
CA GLU A 260 17.71 -18.83 -27.22
C GLU A 260 18.80 -19.75 -26.67
N ALA A 261 19.79 -19.18 -25.97
CA ALA A 261 20.87 -19.96 -25.35
C ALA A 261 20.33 -20.91 -24.26
N GLN A 262 19.36 -20.46 -23.45
CA GLN A 262 18.69 -21.30 -22.45
C GLN A 262 17.92 -22.45 -23.11
N GLN A 263 17.17 -22.18 -24.18
CA GLN A 263 16.44 -23.20 -24.93
C GLN A 263 17.38 -24.21 -25.60
N ALA A 264 18.50 -23.75 -26.17
CA ALA A 264 19.51 -24.63 -26.76
C ALA A 264 20.13 -25.56 -25.70
N LEU A 265 20.42 -25.04 -24.50
CA LEU A 265 20.92 -25.84 -23.39
C LEU A 265 19.90 -26.88 -22.90
N GLN A 266 18.61 -26.52 -22.86
CA GLN A 266 17.53 -27.47 -22.54
C GLN A 266 17.43 -28.58 -23.59
N LYS A 267 17.46 -28.24 -24.88
CA LYS A 267 17.46 -29.24 -25.96
C LYS A 267 18.68 -30.16 -25.90
N GLN A 268 19.87 -29.65 -25.59
CA GLN A 268 21.05 -30.50 -25.41
C GLN A 268 20.92 -31.45 -24.22
N LYS A 269 20.28 -31.01 -23.12
CA LYS A 269 19.99 -31.86 -21.96
C LYS A 269 18.95 -32.94 -22.26
N GLU A 270 17.98 -32.64 -23.13
CA GLU A 270 16.97 -33.61 -23.57
C GLU A 270 17.52 -34.63 -24.56
N VAL A 271 18.46 -34.24 -25.43
CA VAL A 271 19.12 -35.14 -26.40
C VAL A 271 20.17 -36.04 -25.75
N ASN A 272 20.77 -35.62 -24.64
CA ASN A 272 21.77 -36.40 -23.88
C ASN A 272 21.15 -37.29 -22.77
N LYS A 273 19.84 -37.49 -22.78
CA LYS A 273 19.11 -38.35 -21.84
C LYS A 273 18.51 -39.54 -22.58
#